data_AF-A0A7C5Q653-F1
#
_entry.id   AF-A0A7C5Q653-F1
#
_cell.length_a   1.000
_cell.length_b   1.000
_cell.length_c   1.000
_cell.angle_alpha   90.00
_cell.angle_beta   90.00
_cell.angle_gamma   90.00
#
_symmetry.space_group_name_H-M   'P 1'
#
loop_
_entity.id
_entity.type
_entity.pdbx_description
1 polymer ?
#
loop_
_entity_poly.entity_id
_entity_poly.type
_entity_poly.pdbx_seq_one_letter_code
_entity_poly.pdbx_strand_id
1 'polypeptide(L)'
;MKTIAINGQRLLSELATLGQIGADPAGGVTRPAYGATEKAARAWFTERAKEAGLKVTIDAVGNALALERDAGDAPPVLSGSHLDTVPNGGRFDGMLGVVSALEAIRS
;
A
#
# COMPACT_ATOMS: atom_id res chain seq x y z
N MET A 1 2.72 -12.69 -26.38
CA MET A 1 2.39 -11.99 -25.13
C MET A 1 2.92 -10.58 -25.22
N LYS A 2 2.14 -9.58 -24.82
CA LYS A 2 2.63 -8.21 -24.66
C LYS A 2 3.52 -8.19 -23.42
N THR A 3 4.74 -7.67 -23.52
CA THR A 3 5.61 -7.55 -22.35
C THR A 3 5.04 -6.46 -21.45
N ILE A 4 4.50 -6.85 -20.30
CA ILE A 4 4.10 -5.93 -19.22
C ILE A 4 5.31 -5.83 -18.27
N ALA A 5 5.74 -4.62 -17.97
CA ALA A 5 6.87 -4.36 -17.10
C ALA A 5 6.52 -3.22 -16.15
N ILE A 6 6.91 -3.36 -14.89
CA ILE A 6 6.68 -2.34 -13.86
C ILE A 6 7.60 -1.12 -14.03
N ASN A 7 7.22 0.02 -13.47
CA ASN A 7 8.13 1.14 -13.27
C ASN A 7 8.85 1.02 -11.91
N GLY A 8 10.03 0.39 -11.93
CA GLY A 8 10.83 0.19 -10.71
C GLY A 8 11.21 1.48 -9.99
N GLN A 9 11.42 2.58 -10.71
CA GLN A 9 11.76 3.87 -10.10
C GLN A 9 10.57 4.46 -9.33
N ARG A 10 9.36 4.35 -9.88
CA ARG A 10 8.12 4.76 -9.21
C ARG A 10 7.89 3.92 -7.95
N LEU A 11 8.05 2.60 -8.04
CA LEU A 11 7.96 1.70 -6.89
C LEU A 11 8.91 2.10 -5.76
N LEU A 12 10.19 2.32 -6.07
CA LEU A 12 11.19 2.72 -5.07
C LEU A 12 10.88 4.11 -4.47
N SER A 13 10.38 5.05 -5.28
CA SER A 13 9.98 6.38 -4.81
C SER A 13 8.78 6.33 -3.86
N GLU A 14 7.79 5.50 -4.16
CA GLU A 14 6.61 5.30 -3.32
C GLU A 14 6.98 4.63 -1.99
N LEU A 15 7.87 3.64 -2.01
CA LEU A 15 8.44 3.04 -0.79
C LEU A 15 9.21 4.06 0.04
N ALA A 16 10.03 4.90 -0.58
CA ALA A 16 10.77 5.96 0.13
C ALA A 16 9.83 6.96 0.81
N THR A 17 8.73 7.31 0.13
CA THR A 17 7.69 8.22 0.64
C THR A 17 6.93 7.59 1.81
N LEU A 18 6.39 6.38 1.62
CA LEU A 18 5.66 5.66 2.66
C LEU A 18 6.54 5.33 3.87
N GLY A 19 7.84 5.11 3.66
CA GLY A 19 8.82 4.88 4.71
C GLY A 19 9.10 6.09 5.61
N GLN A 20 8.66 7.30 5.23
CA GLN A 20 8.70 8.47 6.11
C GLN A 20 7.56 8.45 7.15
N ILE A 21 6.45 7.78 6.84
CA ILE A 21 5.29 7.72 7.70
C ILE A 21 5.56 6.71 8.82
N GLY A 22 5.88 7.23 10.01
CA GLY A 22 6.33 6.44 11.15
C GLY A 22 7.83 6.22 11.19
N ALA A 23 8.63 7.01 10.44
CA ALA A 23 10.08 6.98 10.57
C ALA A 23 10.49 7.24 12.04
N ASP A 24 11.26 6.32 12.60
CA ASP A 24 11.63 6.36 14.00
C ASP A 24 13.01 7.04 14.16
N PRO A 25 13.20 7.98 15.11
CA PRO A 25 14.50 8.60 15.38
C PRO A 25 15.62 7.60 15.73
N ALA A 26 15.27 6.44 16.31
CA ALA A 26 16.23 5.36 16.58
C ALA A 26 16.53 4.49 15.34
N GLY A 27 15.88 4.77 14.21
CA GLY A 27 16.03 4.05 12.94
C GLY A 27 14.85 3.13 12.63
N GLY A 28 14.65 2.87 11.34
CA GLY A 28 13.55 2.05 10.86
C GLY A 28 12.21 2.80 10.81
N VAL A 29 11.12 2.04 10.89
CA VAL A 29 9.73 2.53 10.87
C VAL A 29 8.98 1.91 12.05
N THR A 30 8.40 2.75 12.89
CA THR A 30 7.51 2.36 13.99
C THR A 30 6.10 2.82 13.67
N ARG A 31 5.26 1.87 13.22
CA ARG A 31 3.91 2.13 12.75
C ARG A 31 2.94 1.09 13.32
N PRO A 32 2.59 1.19 14.62
CA PRO A 32 1.73 0.20 15.26
C PRO A 32 0.34 0.18 14.62
N ALA A 33 -0.24 -1.01 14.51
CA ALA A 33 -1.61 -1.22 14.03
C ALA A 33 -2.60 -0.33 14.80
N TYR A 34 -3.57 0.24 14.08
CA TYR A 34 -4.54 1.23 14.58
C TYR A 34 -3.94 2.54 15.15
N GLY A 35 -2.61 2.70 15.12
CA GLY A 35 -1.93 3.92 15.52
C GLY A 35 -2.14 5.07 14.54
N ALA A 36 -1.79 6.29 14.98
CA ALA A 36 -1.90 7.48 14.13
C ALA A 36 -1.05 7.38 12.84
N THR A 37 0.12 6.76 12.93
CA THR A 37 1.02 6.54 11.79
C THR A 37 0.48 5.49 10.82
N GLU A 38 -0.17 4.42 11.30
CA GLU A 38 -0.84 3.43 10.45
C GLU A 38 -2.05 4.02 9.75
N LYS A 39 -2.85 4.82 10.46
CA LYS A 39 -3.94 5.60 9.87
C LYS A 39 -3.44 6.53 8.76
N ALA A 40 -2.31 7.21 8.95
CA ALA A 40 -1.68 8.06 7.94
C ALA A 40 -1.18 7.25 6.73
N ALA A 41 -0.58 6.08 6.96
CA ALA A 41 -0.17 5.18 5.88
C ALA A 41 -1.37 4.66 5.08
N ARG A 42 -2.49 4.33 5.73
CA ARG A 42 -3.74 3.93 5.06
C ARG A 42 -4.35 5.08 4.27
N ALA A 43 -4.24 6.32 4.75
CA ALA A 43 -4.65 7.51 4.01
C ALA A 43 -3.81 7.70 2.73
N TRP A 44 -2.48 7.56 2.84
CA TRP A 44 -1.57 7.54 1.69
C TRP A 44 -1.96 6.45 0.68
N PHE A 45 -2.21 5.22 1.15
CA PHE A 45 -2.62 4.11 0.26
C PHE A 45 -3.93 4.44 -0.46
N THR A 46 -4.90 5.00 0.28
CA THR A 46 -6.21 5.37 -0.25
C THR A 46 -6.09 6.43 -1.35
N GLU A 47 -5.21 7.41 -1.17
CA GLU A 47 -4.93 8.45 -2.17
C GLU A 47 -4.30 7.84 -3.43
N ARG A 48 -3.21 7.08 -3.27
CA ARG A 48 -2.50 6.43 -4.39
C ARG A 48 -3.39 5.47 -5.18
N ALA A 49 -4.27 4.74 -4.49
CA ALA A 49 -5.25 3.84 -5.11
C ALA A 49 -6.31 4.60 -5.91
N LYS A 50 -6.83 5.72 -5.38
CA LYS A 50 -7.80 6.58 -6.08
C LYS A 50 -7.19 7.23 -7.32
N GLU A 51 -5.93 7.67 -7.26
CA GLU A 51 -5.18 8.18 -8.41
C GLU A 51 -5.00 7.13 -9.51
N ALA A 52 -4.92 5.85 -9.14
CA ALA A 52 -4.92 4.73 -10.06
C ALA A 52 -6.34 4.35 -10.57
N GLY A 53 -7.37 5.12 -10.23
CA GLY A 53 -8.75 4.89 -10.67
C GLY A 53 -9.54 3.85 -9.87
N LEU A 54 -8.98 3.35 -8.76
CA LEU A 54 -9.62 2.33 -7.94
C LEU A 54 -10.63 2.93 -6.96
N LYS A 55 -11.68 2.16 -6.65
CA LYS A 55 -12.59 2.44 -5.53
C LYS A 55 -12.03 1.80 -4.26
N VAL A 56 -11.81 2.63 -3.25
CA VAL A 56 -11.34 2.17 -1.94
C VAL A 56 -12.51 2.02 -0.98
N THR A 57 -12.57 0.88 -0.29
CA THR A 57 -13.49 0.60 0.81
C THR A 57 -12.69 0.17 2.03
N ILE A 58 -13.20 0.48 3.23
CA ILE A 58 -12.62 0.03 4.49
C ILE A 58 -13.68 -0.82 5.18
N ASP A 59 -13.32 -2.05 5.54
CA ASP A 59 -14.24 -2.95 6.24
C ASP A 59 -14.36 -2.63 7.74
N ALA A 60 -15.18 -3.40 8.45
CA ALA A 60 -15.45 -3.18 9.87
C ALA A 60 -14.23 -3.34 10.80
N VAL A 61 -13.16 -4.01 10.34
CA VAL A 61 -11.94 -4.25 11.13
C VAL A 61 -10.75 -3.43 10.64
N GLY A 62 -10.93 -2.62 9.61
CA GLY A 62 -9.96 -1.63 9.14
C GLY A 62 -9.14 -2.06 7.92
N ASN A 63 -9.44 -3.20 7.29
CA ASN A 63 -8.78 -3.58 6.06
C ASN A 63 -9.17 -2.63 4.94
N ALA A 64 -8.19 -2.09 4.21
CA ALA A 64 -8.42 -1.23 3.05
C ALA A 64 -8.37 -2.06 1.77
N LEU A 65 -9.49 -2.13 1.06
CA LEU A 65 -9.62 -2.83 -0.22
C LEU A 65 -9.75 -1.79 -1.35
N ALA A 66 -8.88 -1.89 -2.35
CA ALA A 66 -8.92 -1.06 -3.55
C ALA A 66 -9.25 -1.93 -4.77
N LEU A 67 -10.43 -1.72 -5.36
CA LEU A 67 -10.96 -2.55 -6.45
C LEU A 67 -11.33 -1.69 -7.66
N GLU A 68 -11.23 -2.28 -8.85
CA GLU A 68 -11.76 -1.66 -10.07
C GLU A 68 -13.28 -1.48 -9.97
N ARG A 69 -13.80 -0.40 -10.57
CA ARG A 69 -15.22 -0.04 -10.43
C ARG A 69 -16.17 -0.96 -11.23
N ASP A 70 -15.70 -1.51 -12.35
CA ASP A 70 -16.56 -2.12 -13.37
C ASP A 70 -16.16 -3.58 -13.70
N ALA A 71 -15.57 -4.31 -12.73
CA ALA A 71 -15.04 -5.66 -12.95
C ALA A 71 -16.11 -6.78 -13.11
N GLY A 72 -17.40 -6.44 -13.16
CA GLY A 72 -18.50 -7.41 -13.22
C GLY A 72 -18.68 -8.22 -11.93
N ASP A 73 -19.33 -9.39 -12.03
CA ASP A 73 -19.71 -10.23 -10.88
C ASP A 73 -18.65 -11.30 -10.51
N ALA A 74 -17.51 -11.35 -11.22
CA ALA A 74 -16.47 -12.31 -10.92
C ALA A 74 -15.76 -11.97 -9.61
N PRO A 75 -15.38 -12.97 -8.78
CA PRO A 75 -14.57 -12.71 -7.58
C PRO A 75 -13.25 -12.04 -7.93
N PRO A 76 -12.80 -11.04 -7.16
CA PRO A 76 -11.55 -10.34 -7.44
C PRO A 76 -10.35 -11.23 -7.13
N VAL A 77 -9.28 -11.09 -7.94
CA VAL A 77 -7.95 -11.55 -7.56
C VAL A 77 -7.32 -10.47 -6.69
N LEU A 78 -7.00 -10.80 -5.44
CA LEU A 78 -6.45 -9.86 -4.48
C LEU A 78 -4.94 -10.05 -4.35
N SER A 79 -4.22 -8.94 -4.33
CA SER A 79 -2.79 -8.86 -3.96
C SER A 79 -2.60 -7.71 -2.99
N GLY A 80 -1.79 -7.92 -1.98
CA GLY A 80 -1.58 -6.97 -0.91
C GLY A 80 -0.71 -7.56 0.19
N SER A 81 -0.60 -6.83 1.30
CA SER A 81 0.12 -7.25 2.50
C SER A 81 -0.34 -6.33 3.65
N HIS A 82 0.57 -5.87 4.50
CA HIS A 82 0.24 -5.00 5.63
C HIS A 82 1.00 -3.66 5.58
N LEU A 83 0.47 -2.68 6.30
CA LEU A 83 1.10 -1.37 6.47
C LEU A 83 1.65 -1.20 7.88
N ASP A 84 1.11 -1.84 8.91
CA ASP A 84 1.68 -1.75 10.24
C ASP A 84 3.09 -2.35 10.31
N THR A 85 3.86 -1.92 11.31
CA THR A 85 5.21 -2.42 11.58
C THR A 85 5.40 -2.66 13.08
N VAL A 86 6.37 -3.52 13.38
CA VAL A 86 6.95 -3.62 14.72
C VAL A 86 7.78 -2.36 15.06
N PRO A 87 8.10 -2.09 16.35
CA PRO A 87 9.03 -1.04 16.72
C PRO A 87 10.37 -1.16 15.97
N ASN A 88 10.83 -0.05 15.40
CA ASN A 88 12.06 0.01 14.59
C ASN A 88 12.09 -1.01 13.43
N GLY A 89 10.93 -1.33 12.87
CA GLY A 89 10.78 -2.26 11.76
C GLY A 89 11.50 -1.81 10.48
N GLY A 90 11.72 -2.76 9.57
CA GLY A 90 12.35 -2.50 8.28
C GLY A 90 11.45 -1.67 7.35
N ARG A 91 12.05 -1.03 6.34
CA ARG A 91 11.35 -0.20 5.34
C ARG A 91 10.67 -0.98 4.20
N PHE A 92 10.69 -2.30 4.25
CA PHE A 92 10.17 -3.15 3.17
C PHE A 92 9.16 -4.18 3.65
N ASP A 93 9.29 -4.65 4.89
CA ASP A 93 8.36 -5.63 5.45
C ASP A 93 6.92 -5.09 5.44
N GLY A 94 6.00 -5.93 4.97
CA GLY A 94 4.61 -5.55 4.66
C GLY A 94 4.46 -4.59 3.48
N MET A 95 4.95 -3.35 3.64
CA MET A 95 4.66 -2.26 2.70
C MET A 95 5.15 -2.53 1.28
N LEU A 96 6.22 -3.30 1.08
CA LEU A 96 6.66 -3.71 -0.26
C LEU A 96 5.56 -4.45 -1.02
N GLY A 97 4.82 -5.35 -0.37
CA GLY A 97 3.71 -6.06 -1.00
C GLY A 97 2.58 -5.12 -1.42
N VAL A 98 2.24 -4.15 -0.57
CA VAL A 98 1.20 -3.15 -0.84
C VAL A 98 1.59 -2.24 -2.02
N VAL A 99 2.81 -1.70 -2.02
CA VAL A 99 3.27 -0.83 -3.12
C VAL A 99 3.45 -1.62 -4.42
N SER A 100 3.91 -2.87 -4.35
CA SER A 100 4.04 -3.73 -5.54
C SER A 100 2.68 -4.04 -6.17
N ALA A 101 1.64 -4.29 -5.38
CA ALA A 101 0.28 -4.50 -5.88
C ALA A 101 -0.25 -3.24 -6.59
N LEU A 102 -0.03 -2.04 -6.02
CA LEU A 102 -0.38 -0.78 -6.68
C LEU A 102 0.41 -0.56 -7.97
N GLU A 103 1.71 -0.86 -7.98
CA GLU A 103 2.55 -0.68 -9.16
C GLU A 103 2.15 -1.63 -10.30
N ALA A 104 1.75 -2.87 -9.97
CA ALA A 104 1.22 -3.82 -10.94
C ALA A 104 -0.06 -3.31 -11.61
N ILE A 105 -0.95 -2.64 -10.87
CA ILE A 105 -2.17 -2.02 -11.43
C ILE A 105 -1.85 -0.82 -12.33
N ARG A 106 -0.74 -0.10 -12.05
CA ARG A 106 -0.33 1.11 -12.78
C ARG A 106 0.54 0.82 -14.03
N SER A 107 0.70 -0.45 -14.42
CA SER A 107 1.64 -0.91 -15.46
C SER A 107 0.98 -1.62 -16.62
#